data_AF-A0A7W3VVN2-F1
#
_entry.id   AF-A0A7W3VVN2-F1
#
_cell.length_a   1.000
_cell.length_b   1.000
_cell.length_c   1.000
_cell.angle_alpha   90.00
_cell.angle_beta   90.00
_cell.angle_gamma   90.00
#
_symmetry.space_group_name_H-M   'P 1'
#
loop_
_entity.id
_entity.type
_entity.pdbx_description
1 polymer ?
#
loop_
_entity_poly.entity_id
_entity_poly.type
_entity_poly.pdbx_seq_one_letter_code
_entity_poly.pdbx_strand_id
1 'polypeptide(L)' 'MKRSDITDDAVVDACARAHAEDARSLDVLMASTRAPRKVALAAMYRACGNGRIDWGVTIELAWPCTTRAT' A
#
# COMPACT_ATOMS: atom_id res chain seq x y z
N MET A 1 10.59 11.17 10.09
CA MET A 1 9.78 10.62 9.00
C MET A 1 8.55 11.47 8.82
N LYS A 2 8.45 12.19 7.70
CA LYS A 2 7.26 12.99 7.34
C LYS A 2 6.29 12.08 6.59
N ARG A 3 5.00 12.44 6.55
CA ARG A 3 3.95 11.66 5.85
C ARG A 3 4.20 11.49 4.34
N SER A 4 5.08 12.31 3.77
CA SER A 4 5.46 12.33 2.36
C SER A 4 6.60 11.38 2.00
N ASP A 5 7.22 10.67 2.97
CA ASP A 5 8.41 9.84 2.69
C ASP A 5 8.05 8.49 2.03
N ILE A 6 6.81 8.02 2.19
CA ILE A 6 6.31 6.82 1.51
C ILE A 6 5.69 7.24 0.19
N THR A 7 6.26 6.83 -0.93
CA THR A 7 5.70 7.07 -2.28
C THR A 7 4.54 6.13 -2.57
N ASP A 8 3.67 6.49 -3.52
CA ASP A 8 2.58 5.58 -3.92
C ASP A 8 3.12 4.30 -4.58
N ASP A 9 4.26 4.38 -5.27
CA ASP A 9 4.92 3.21 -5.87
C ASP A 9 5.41 2.24 -4.79
N ALA A 10 5.97 2.74 -3.68
CA ALA A 10 6.34 1.88 -2.55
C ALA A 10 5.13 1.17 -1.93
N VAL A 11 3.95 1.81 -1.95
CA VAL A 11 2.70 1.18 -1.52
C VAL A 11 2.27 0.08 -2.49
N VAL A 12 2.32 0.35 -3.79
CA VAL A 12 1.99 -0.63 -4.83
C VAL A 12 2.89 -1.86 -4.74
N ASP A 13 4.21 -1.65 -4.61
CA ASP A 13 5.20 -2.72 -4.48
C ASP A 13 4.94 -3.56 -3.22
N ALA A 14 4.62 -2.90 -2.09
CA ALA A 14 4.28 -3.60 -0.85
C ALA A 14 3.01 -4.45 -1.00
N CYS A 15 1.98 -3.93 -1.68
CA CYS A 15 0.74 -4.68 -1.93
C CYS A 15 0.98 -5.88 -2.86
N ALA A 16 1.76 -5.69 -3.93
CA ALA A 16 2.12 -6.77 -4.86
C ALA A 16 2.90 -7.89 -4.16
N ARG A 17 3.87 -7.53 -3.31
CA ARG A 17 4.64 -8.48 -2.52
C ARG A 17 3.79 -9.19 -1.48
N ALA A 18 2.95 -8.47 -0.76
CA ALA A 18 2.08 -9.05 0.26
C ALA A 18 1.17 -10.14 -0.33
N HIS A 19 0.66 -9.94 -1.54
CA HIS A 19 -0.11 -10.96 -2.26
C HIS A 19 0.71 -12.19 -2.66
N ALA A 20 1.98 -12.01 -3.06
CA ALA A 20 2.85 -13.14 -3.39
C ALA A 20 3.27 -13.94 -2.14
N GLU A 21 3.32 -13.28 -0.98
CA GLU A 21 3.78 -13.83 0.30
C GLU A 21 2.62 -14.24 1.24
N ASP A 22 1.36 -14.16 0.79
CA ASP A 22 0.13 -14.35 1.60
C ASP A 22 0.14 -13.56 2.93
N ALA A 23 0.63 -12.32 2.84
CA ALA A 23 0.81 -11.40 3.95
C ALA A 23 -0.12 -10.19 3.85
N ARG A 24 -0.13 -9.36 4.90
CA ARG A 24 -0.88 -8.09 4.91
C ARG A 24 -0.05 -6.99 4.26
N SER A 25 -0.63 -6.29 3.29
CA SER A 25 0.00 -5.17 2.58
C SER A 25 0.51 -4.08 3.52
N LEU A 26 -0.22 -3.79 4.60
CA LEU A 26 0.22 -2.85 5.63
C LEU A 26 1.50 -3.31 6.35
N ASP A 27 1.59 -4.59 6.71
CA ASP A 27 2.73 -5.13 7.45
C ASP A 27 3.99 -5.12 6.58
N VAL A 28 3.86 -5.50 5.31
CA VAL A 28 4.94 -5.43 4.32
C VAL A 28 5.41 -3.99 4.08
N LEU A 29 4.47 -3.04 4.01
CA LEU A 29 4.79 -1.62 3.86
C LEU A 29 5.52 -1.07 5.09
N MET A 30 5.07 -1.41 6.30
CA MET A 30 5.72 -1.02 7.55
C MET A 30 7.13 -1.61 7.67
N ALA A 31 7.31 -2.89 7.31
CA ALA A 31 8.60 -3.55 7.35
C ALA A 31 9.61 -2.93 6.36
N SER A 32 9.18 -2.63 5.14
CA SER A 32 10.03 -2.06 4.09
C SER A 32 10.42 -0.61 4.35
N THR A 33 9.50 0.20 4.89
CA THR A 33 9.71 1.64 5.10
C THR A 33 10.13 2.02 6.52
N ARG A 34 10.04 1.07 7.47
CA ARG A 34 10.19 1.30 8.92
C ARG A 34 9.24 2.38 9.45
N ALA A 35 8.13 2.59 8.77
CA ALA A 35 7.13 3.58 9.14
C ALA A 35 6.28 3.11 10.32
N PRO A 36 5.84 4.02 11.19
CA PRO A 36 4.80 3.70 12.15
C PRO A 36 3.46 3.47 11.43
N ARG A 37 2.63 2.56 11.97
CA ARG A 37 1.34 2.14 11.40
C ARG A 37 0.48 3.28 10.89
N LYS A 38 0.34 4.36 11.68
CA LYS A 38 -0.49 5.53 11.31
C LYS A 38 0.00 6.23 10.04
N VAL A 39 1.31 6.25 9.81
CA VAL A 39 1.91 6.88 8.62
C VAL A 39 1.75 5.96 7.40
N ALA A 40 1.98 4.65 7.57
CA ALA A 40 1.76 3.66 6.51
C ALA A 40 0.30 3.64 6.04
N LEU A 41 -0.66 3.60 6.98
CA LEU A 41 -2.09 3.68 6.65
C LEU A 41 -2.45 4.95 5.90
N ALA A 42 -1.94 6.11 6.33
CA ALA A 42 -2.20 7.37 5.63
C ALA A 42 -1.66 7.35 4.18
N ALA A 43 -0.51 6.71 3.94
CA ALA A 43 0.04 6.52 2.61
C ALA A 43 -0.82 5.57 1.77
N MET A 44 -1.33 4.48 2.36
CA MET A 44 -2.24 3.56 1.66
C MET A 44 -3.55 4.24 1.27
N TYR A 45 -4.18 5.01 2.17
CA TYR A 45 -5.39 5.76 1.84
C TYR A 45 -5.15 6.79 0.72
N ARG A 46 -3.99 7.45 0.73
CA ARG A 46 -3.60 8.36 -0.36
C ARG A 46 -3.44 7.61 -1.68
N ALA A 47 -2.72 6.49 -1.69
CA ALA A 47 -2.52 5.67 -2.89
C ALA A 47 -3.86 5.14 -3.44
N CYS A 48 -4.78 4.75 -2.57
CA CYS A 48 -6.15 4.37 -2.95
C CYS A 48 -6.92 5.54 -3.57
N GLY A 49 -6.88 6.72 -2.95
CA GLY A 49 -7.47 7.95 -3.51
C GLY A 49 -6.88 8.36 -4.86
N ASN A 50 -5.63 8.00 -5.13
CA ASN A 50 -4.95 8.19 -6.42
C ASN A 50 -5.18 7.05 -7.42
N GLY A 51 -6.04 6.06 -7.09
CA GLY A 51 -6.34 4.92 -7.96
C GLY A 51 -5.17 3.95 -8.17
N ARG A 52 -4.18 3.96 -7.27
CA ARG A 52 -2.98 3.10 -7.37
C ARG A 52 -3.19 1.72 -6.76
N ILE A 53 -4.04 1.64 -5.73
CA ILE A 53 -4.42 0.39 -5.05
C ILE A 53 -5.92 0.38 -4.81
N ASP A 54 -6.49 -0.81 -4.65
CA ASP A 54 -7.89 -1.05 -4.31
C ASP A 54 -7.99 -2.05 -3.15
N TRP A 55 -9.14 -2.11 -2.49
CA TRP A 55 -9.35 -2.97 -1.33
C TRP A 55 -10.82 -3.33 -1.15
N GLY A 56 -11.09 -4.57 -0.73
CA GLY A 56 -12.46 -5.09 -0.57
C GLY A 56 -12.97 -4.98 0.86
N VAL A 57 -12.23 -5.57 1.81
CA VAL A 57 -12.66 -5.67 3.22
C VAL A 57 -11.97 -4.60 4.07
N THR A 58 -10.65 -4.48 3.92
CA THR A 58 -9.85 -3.51 4.66
C THR A 58 -8.65 -3.09 3.81
N ILE A 59 -8.29 -1.81 3.91
CA ILE A 59 -7.13 -1.26 3.22
C ILE A 59 -5.82 -1.94 3.61
N GLU A 60 -5.76 -2.61 4.75
CA GLU A 60 -4.58 -3.36 5.20
C GLU A 60 -4.28 -4.59 4.33
N LEU A 61 -5.26 -5.03 3.54
CA LEU A 61 -5.21 -6.13 2.58
C LEU A 61 -5.38 -5.60 1.14
N ALA A 62 -5.01 -4.34 0.88
CA ALA A 62 -5.16 -3.73 -0.44
C ALA A 62 -4.27 -4.41 -1.49
N TRP A 63 -4.70 -4.33 -2.75
CA TRP A 63 -4.01 -4.86 -3.92
C TRP A 63 -3.72 -3.78 -4.95
N PRO A 64 -2.68 -3.93 -5.79
CA PRO A 64 -2.43 -2.99 -6.88
C PRO A 64 -3.62 -2.89 -7.83
N CYS A 65 -3.99 -1.67 -8.23
CA CYS A 65 -4.91 -1.49 -9.34
C CYS A 65 -4.26 -2.01 -10.62
N THR A 66 -4.79 -3.08 -11.20
CA THR A 66 -4.48 -3.46 -12.58
C THR A 66 -5.03 -2.35 -13.46
N THR A 67 -4.15 -1.49 -13.95
CA THR A 67 -4.49 -0.57 -15.02
C THR A 67 -4.93 -1.43 -16.20
N ARG A 68 -6.24 -1.54 -16.44
CA ARG A 68 -6.72 -1.87 -17.79
C ARG A 68 -6.23 -0.73 -18.66
N ALA A 69 -5.19 -0.99 -19.45
CA ALA A 69 -4.91 -0.18 -20.62
C ALA A 69 -6.18 -0.20 -21.46
N THR A 70 -6.90 0.92 -21.47
CA THR A 70 -7.92 1.27 -22.45
C THR A 70 -7.41 2.48 -23.20
#